data_AF-A0A842VYC6-F1
#
_entry.id   AF-A0A842VYC6-F1
#
_cell.length_a   1.000
_cell.length_b   1.000
_cell.length_c   1.000
_cell.angle_alpha   90.00
_cell.angle_beta   90.00
_cell.angle_gamma   90.00
#
_symmetry.space_group_name_H-M   'P 1'
#
loop_
_entity.id
_entity.type
_entity.pdbx_description
1 polymer ?
#
loop_
_entity_poly.entity_id
_entity_poly.type
_entity_poly.pdbx_seq_one_letter_code
_entity_poly.pdbx_strand_id
1 'polypeptide(L)'
;MNSDNSNIFKKHHYLLSVLLVSTSIALIFHIIFYFYDVPILEYFGRGGPGNNEAFGVFFDDFGQNPSFIFVGIAVLFYFVSFIPGLSEKLAKYRVLAAYVFFFAGFGYLFSISFKTFFARPRPGDIIPLGGELPFVHAWEIGTESFDDAYHASFPSGHTFAASLLYSVPFLFLPMQDKKKKQVLFTISISLVTIWCILMGAGRVHDNAHFPSDTLWSTYIGFMCAYVTYFFILKVEDQIEAGPWKDEWRDKSIPLIKRPSPLWAFSLLITLVLMEAGCLVFAIGIKELLNAALNLNLPMLTQYLADEGITLSPYIVSAVLIGVGGIFIGMFLHLTKLNMAKRPSEVVKKNRASTNVV
;
A
#
# COMPACT_ATOMS: atom_id res chain seq x y z
N MET A 1 -37.31 -11.82 -5.86
CA MET A 1 -35.86 -11.52 -5.86
C MET A 1 -35.19 -12.42 -4.83
N ASN A 2 -34.33 -13.34 -5.27
CA ASN A 2 -33.69 -14.35 -4.41
C ASN A 2 -32.88 -13.71 -3.26
N SER A 3 -32.90 -14.37 -2.09
CA SER A 3 -32.18 -13.99 -0.86
C SER A 3 -30.70 -13.68 -1.09
N ASP A 4 -30.04 -14.40 -2.01
CA ASP A 4 -28.63 -14.21 -2.38
C ASP A 4 -28.34 -12.84 -3.00
N ASN A 5 -29.21 -12.35 -3.90
CA ASN A 5 -29.03 -11.02 -4.50
C ASN A 5 -29.16 -9.91 -3.46
N SER A 6 -30.01 -10.10 -2.45
CA SER A 6 -30.16 -9.13 -1.34
C SER A 6 -28.92 -9.08 -0.45
N ASN A 7 -28.25 -10.22 -0.22
CA ASN A 7 -27.06 -10.29 0.62
C ASN A 7 -25.82 -9.71 -0.09
N ILE A 8 -25.66 -9.98 -1.38
CA ILE A 8 -24.60 -9.40 -2.21
C ILE A 8 -24.73 -7.87 -2.24
N PHE A 9 -25.94 -7.37 -2.49
CA PHE A 9 -26.22 -5.94 -2.50
C PHE A 9 -25.88 -5.26 -1.17
N LYS A 10 -26.32 -5.83 -0.04
CA LYS A 10 -26.01 -5.32 1.30
C LYS A 10 -24.50 -5.29 1.58
N LYS A 11 -23.75 -6.32 1.17
CA LYS A 11 -22.29 -6.37 1.33
C LYS A 11 -21.60 -5.24 0.55
N HIS A 12 -21.98 -5.02 -0.72
CA HIS A 12 -21.40 -3.95 -1.54
C HIS A 12 -21.72 -2.56 -0.99
N HIS A 13 -22.95 -2.33 -0.51
CA HIS A 13 -23.31 -1.06 0.13
C HIS A 13 -22.52 -0.78 1.40
N TYR A 14 -22.34 -1.80 2.25
CA TYR A 14 -21.53 -1.66 3.45
C TYR A 14 -20.07 -1.32 3.12
N LEU A 15 -19.49 -2.07 2.17
CA LEU A 15 -18.14 -1.85 1.68
C LEU A 15 -17.96 -0.42 1.16
N LEU A 16 -18.90 0.06 0.33
CA LEU A 16 -18.88 1.42 -0.19
C LEU A 16 -19.04 2.48 0.92
N SER A 17 -19.90 2.23 1.91
CA SER A 17 -20.09 3.18 3.02
C SER A 17 -18.82 3.36 3.85
N VAL A 18 -18.06 2.28 4.10
CA VAL A 18 -16.78 2.35 4.82
C VAL A 18 -15.77 3.20 4.04
N LEU A 19 -15.69 3.02 2.72
CA LEU A 19 -14.84 3.84 1.85
C LEU A 19 -15.24 5.31 1.91
N LEU A 20 -16.53 5.62 1.73
CA LEU A 20 -17.02 7.00 1.73
C LEU A 20 -16.75 7.71 3.06
N VAL A 21 -17.02 7.05 4.18
CA VAL A 21 -16.81 7.63 5.52
C VAL A 21 -15.33 7.88 5.77
N SER A 22 -14.47 6.87 5.54
CA SER A 22 -13.01 7.02 5.76
C SER A 22 -12.38 8.06 4.84
N THR A 23 -12.81 8.12 3.57
CA THR A 23 -12.36 9.15 2.61
C THR A 23 -12.80 10.54 3.07
N SER A 24 -14.06 10.68 3.51
CA SER A 24 -14.58 11.97 3.98
C SER A 24 -13.81 12.48 5.19
N ILE A 25 -13.48 11.60 6.14
CA ILE A 25 -12.65 11.94 7.30
C ILE A 25 -11.27 12.41 6.84
N ALA A 26 -10.60 11.65 5.96
CA ALA A 26 -9.29 12.03 5.43
C ALA A 26 -9.32 13.38 4.71
N LEU A 27 -10.36 13.67 3.91
CA LEU A 27 -10.52 14.95 3.23
C LEU A 27 -10.77 16.12 4.21
N ILE A 28 -11.58 15.92 5.25
CA ILE A 28 -11.81 16.93 6.28
C ILE A 28 -10.50 17.29 6.98
N PHE A 29 -9.72 16.29 7.41
CA PHE A 29 -8.42 16.54 8.04
C PHE A 29 -7.40 17.11 7.06
N HIS A 30 -7.44 16.72 5.78
CA HIS A 30 -6.59 17.32 4.76
C HIS A 30 -6.87 18.82 4.60
N ILE A 31 -8.14 19.25 4.61
CA ILE A 31 -8.49 20.67 4.58
C ILE A 31 -7.95 21.39 5.82
N ILE A 32 -8.03 20.78 6.99
CA ILE A 32 -7.44 21.35 8.22
C ILE A 32 -5.92 21.50 8.04
N PHE A 33 -5.23 20.42 7.67
CA PHE A 33 -3.77 20.45 7.54
C PHE A 33 -3.26 21.30 6.38
N TYR A 34 -4.09 21.56 5.36
CA TYR A 34 -3.77 22.54 4.32
C TYR A 34 -3.42 23.90 4.93
N PHE A 35 -4.12 24.34 5.97
CA PHE A 35 -3.86 25.62 6.65
C PHE A 35 -2.88 25.49 7.84
N TYR A 36 -2.77 24.31 8.43
CA TYR A 36 -2.11 24.13 9.73
C TYR A 36 -0.85 23.25 9.71
N ASP A 37 -0.43 22.71 8.57
CA ASP A 37 0.80 21.89 8.46
C ASP A 37 2.03 22.60 9.07
N VAL A 38 2.33 23.82 8.61
CA VAL A 38 3.47 24.60 9.09
C VAL A 38 3.26 25.12 10.53
N PRO A 39 2.12 25.74 10.90
CA PRO A 39 1.88 26.16 12.28
C PRO A 39 1.98 25.02 13.32
N ILE A 40 1.53 23.81 12.97
CA ILE A 40 1.64 22.64 13.85
C ILE A 40 3.11 22.26 14.04
N LEU A 41 3.93 22.31 13.00
CA LEU A 41 5.36 22.03 13.09
C LEU A 41 6.12 23.10 13.87
N GLU A 42 5.83 24.39 13.68
CA GLU A 42 6.45 25.46 14.47
C GLU A 42 6.20 25.27 15.98
N TYR A 43 5.03 24.74 16.35
CA TYR A 43 4.69 24.49 17.75
C TYR A 43 5.23 23.16 18.29
N PHE A 44 4.93 22.04 17.62
CA PHE A 44 5.22 20.69 18.11
C PHE A 44 6.53 20.10 17.58
N GLY A 45 7.01 20.60 16.45
CA GLY A 45 8.24 20.17 15.80
C GLY A 45 9.49 20.49 16.61
N ARG A 46 10.64 19.95 16.19
CA ARG A 46 11.92 20.09 16.92
C ARG A 46 12.27 21.58 17.09
N GLY A 47 12.53 21.98 18.33
CA GLY A 47 12.79 23.38 18.71
C GLY A 47 11.53 24.19 19.05
N GLY A 48 10.34 23.66 18.81
CA GLY A 48 9.07 24.29 19.15
C GLY A 48 8.70 24.16 20.64
N PRO A 49 7.85 25.07 21.17
CA PRO A 49 7.46 25.10 22.58
C PRO A 49 6.69 23.85 23.06
N GLY A 50 6.00 23.16 22.15
CA GLY A 50 5.26 21.93 22.41
C GLY A 50 6.06 20.66 22.14
N ASN A 51 7.35 20.76 21.80
CA ASN A 51 8.15 19.61 21.43
C ASN A 51 8.37 18.63 22.59
N ASN A 52 8.37 17.35 22.27
CA ASN A 52 8.83 16.29 23.17
C ASN A 52 9.80 15.38 22.40
N GLU A 53 11.09 15.66 22.55
CA GLU A 53 12.15 14.94 21.84
C GLU A 53 12.15 13.44 22.15
N ALA A 54 11.91 13.07 23.41
CA ALA A 54 11.85 11.66 23.79
C ALA A 54 10.69 10.92 23.10
N PHE A 55 9.55 11.60 22.88
CA PHE A 55 8.42 11.05 22.15
C PHE A 55 8.75 10.88 20.66
N GLY A 56 9.38 11.88 20.03
CA GLY A 56 9.83 11.79 18.64
C GLY A 56 10.80 10.61 18.43
N VAL A 57 11.90 10.60 19.19
CA VAL A 57 12.95 9.56 19.12
C VAL A 57 12.38 8.16 19.36
N PHE A 58 11.49 7.98 20.34
CA PHE A 58 10.86 6.67 20.57
C PHE A 58 10.12 6.16 19.32
N PHE A 59 9.38 7.03 18.66
CA PHE A 59 8.59 6.64 17.49
C PHE A 59 9.47 6.45 16.24
N ASP A 60 10.53 7.24 16.06
CA ASP A 60 11.55 7.02 15.02
C ASP A 60 12.16 5.62 15.14
N ASP A 61 12.68 5.28 16.33
CA ASP A 61 13.46 4.06 16.55
C ASP A 61 12.59 2.81 16.69
N PHE A 62 11.40 2.93 17.32
CA PHE A 62 10.61 1.77 17.74
C PHE A 62 9.19 1.73 17.17
N GLY A 63 8.63 2.85 16.71
CA GLY A 63 7.21 2.97 16.37
C GLY A 63 6.73 2.00 15.28
N GLN A 64 7.60 1.67 14.34
CA GLN A 64 7.31 0.76 13.22
C GLN A 64 7.65 -0.71 13.50
N ASN A 65 8.41 -1.02 14.56
CA ASN A 65 8.88 -2.37 14.85
C ASN A 65 7.75 -3.40 15.04
N PRO A 66 6.63 -3.08 15.73
CA PRO A 66 5.52 -4.01 15.86
C PRO A 66 4.98 -4.50 14.50
N SER A 67 4.90 -3.61 13.51
CA SER A 67 4.47 -3.94 12.16
C SER A 67 5.42 -4.90 11.45
N PHE A 68 6.73 -4.62 11.49
CA PHE A 68 7.71 -5.46 10.80
C PHE A 68 7.84 -6.83 11.46
N ILE A 69 7.77 -6.91 12.79
CA ILE A 69 7.73 -8.19 13.50
C ILE A 69 6.48 -8.98 13.06
N PHE A 70 5.31 -8.34 13.04
CA PHE A 70 4.07 -8.97 12.63
C PHE A 70 4.10 -9.49 11.18
N VAL A 71 4.59 -8.67 10.25
CA VAL A 71 4.77 -9.06 8.84
C VAL A 71 5.79 -10.18 8.71
N GLY A 72 6.93 -10.12 9.42
CA GLY A 72 7.95 -11.17 9.42
C GLY A 72 7.39 -12.52 9.88
N ILE A 73 6.58 -12.51 10.95
CA ILE A 73 5.86 -13.71 11.41
C ILE A 73 4.90 -14.23 10.33
N ALA A 74 4.16 -13.35 9.66
CA ALA A 74 3.23 -13.76 8.60
C ALA A 74 3.95 -14.34 7.37
N VAL A 75 5.08 -13.76 6.96
CA VAL A 75 5.94 -14.27 5.88
C VAL A 75 6.45 -15.67 6.24
N LEU A 76 7.04 -15.80 7.44
CA LEU A 76 7.54 -17.09 7.92
C LEU A 76 6.42 -18.13 7.97
N PHE A 77 5.27 -17.77 8.53
CA PHE A 77 4.11 -18.65 8.60
C PHE A 77 3.62 -19.05 7.20
N TYR A 78 3.57 -18.13 6.24
CA TYR A 78 3.17 -18.43 4.87
C TYR A 78 4.06 -19.51 4.25
N PHE A 79 5.38 -19.38 4.33
CA PHE A 79 6.30 -20.38 3.76
C PHE A 79 6.31 -21.70 4.55
N VAL A 80 6.33 -21.65 5.89
CA VAL A 80 6.26 -22.85 6.75
C VAL A 80 4.97 -23.63 6.51
N SER A 81 3.88 -22.94 6.17
CA SER A 81 2.62 -23.59 5.87
C SER A 81 2.70 -24.56 4.69
N PHE A 82 3.72 -24.52 3.82
CA PHE A 82 3.86 -25.45 2.69
C PHE A 82 4.66 -26.71 3.02
N ILE A 83 5.26 -26.82 4.21
CA ILE A 83 6.04 -27.98 4.63
C ILE A 83 5.13 -29.22 4.74
N PRO A 84 5.52 -30.38 4.18
CA PRO A 84 4.79 -31.64 4.34
C PRO A 84 4.50 -31.96 5.81
N GLY A 85 3.29 -32.44 6.12
CA GLY A 85 2.83 -32.71 7.50
C GLY A 85 2.26 -31.50 8.23
N LEU A 86 2.83 -30.29 8.06
CA LEU A 86 2.25 -29.04 8.60
C LEU A 86 1.18 -28.45 7.67
N SER A 87 1.39 -28.60 6.37
CA SER A 87 0.49 -28.18 5.29
C SER A 87 -0.97 -28.47 5.59
N GLU A 88 -1.24 -29.65 6.11
CA GLU A 88 -2.59 -30.11 6.34
C GLU A 88 -3.34 -29.33 7.42
N LYS A 89 -2.63 -28.95 8.48
CA LYS A 89 -3.19 -28.24 9.63
C LYS A 89 -3.28 -26.74 9.37
N LEU A 90 -2.29 -26.21 8.63
CA LEU A 90 -2.11 -24.78 8.42
C LEU A 90 -2.75 -24.26 7.12
N ALA A 91 -3.17 -25.13 6.19
CA ALA A 91 -3.77 -24.76 4.91
C ALA A 91 -4.87 -23.70 5.01
N LYS A 92 -5.74 -23.81 6.02
CA LYS A 92 -6.85 -22.87 6.26
C LYS A 92 -6.43 -21.44 6.61
N TYR A 93 -5.20 -21.25 7.08
CA TYR A 93 -4.68 -19.94 7.49
C TYR A 93 -3.72 -19.33 6.46
N ARG A 94 -3.37 -20.07 5.40
CA ARG A 94 -2.42 -19.61 4.38
C ARG A 94 -2.82 -18.30 3.73
N VAL A 95 -4.10 -18.16 3.39
CA VAL A 95 -4.60 -16.95 2.75
C VAL A 95 -4.56 -15.74 3.69
N LEU A 96 -4.67 -15.95 5.00
CA LEU A 96 -4.56 -14.89 6.00
C LEU A 96 -3.11 -14.40 6.11
N ALA A 97 -2.16 -15.33 6.21
CA ALA A 97 -0.74 -14.97 6.17
C ALA A 97 -0.35 -14.34 4.82
N ALA A 98 -0.92 -14.87 3.73
CA ALA A 98 -0.75 -14.32 2.39
C ALA A 98 -1.21 -12.87 2.31
N TYR A 99 -2.38 -12.59 2.86
CA TYR A 99 -2.93 -11.24 2.92
C TYR A 99 -2.00 -10.27 3.63
N VAL A 100 -1.47 -10.63 4.80
CA VAL A 100 -0.58 -9.74 5.58
C VAL A 100 0.68 -9.40 4.78
N PHE A 101 1.42 -10.40 4.27
CA PHE A 101 2.67 -10.10 3.56
C PHE A 101 2.41 -9.45 2.19
N PHE A 102 1.32 -9.80 1.51
CA PHE A 102 0.95 -9.22 0.23
C PHE A 102 0.63 -7.73 0.40
N PHE A 103 -0.18 -7.39 1.40
CA PHE A 103 -0.45 -6.00 1.75
C PHE A 103 0.85 -5.25 2.07
N ALA A 104 1.74 -5.84 2.86
CA ALA A 104 3.03 -5.22 3.17
C ALA A 104 3.87 -4.95 1.92
N GLY A 105 4.07 -5.94 1.05
CA GLY A 105 4.88 -5.77 -0.16
C GLY A 105 4.26 -4.79 -1.16
N PHE A 106 2.97 -4.93 -1.45
CA PHE A 106 2.26 -4.06 -2.39
C PHE A 106 2.14 -2.63 -1.86
N GLY A 107 1.76 -2.48 -0.60
CA GLY A 107 1.58 -1.17 0.02
C GLY A 107 2.89 -0.39 0.16
N TYR A 108 3.99 -1.06 0.54
CA TYR A 108 5.26 -0.37 0.75
C TYR A 108 5.83 0.18 -0.56
N LEU A 109 5.71 -0.58 -1.65
CA LEU A 109 6.08 -0.07 -2.98
C LEU A 109 5.22 1.13 -3.36
N PHE A 110 3.91 1.08 -3.10
CA PHE A 110 2.99 2.19 -3.35
C PHE A 110 3.42 3.47 -2.62
N SER A 111 3.88 3.34 -1.38
CA SER A 111 4.43 4.46 -0.60
C SER A 111 5.70 5.05 -1.23
N ILE A 112 6.65 4.20 -1.65
CA ILE A 112 7.88 4.64 -2.34
C ILE A 112 7.56 5.31 -3.68
N SER A 113 6.63 4.75 -4.45
CA SER A 113 6.18 5.29 -5.72
C SER A 113 5.62 6.71 -5.56
N PHE A 114 4.82 6.94 -4.52
CA PHE A 114 4.29 8.27 -4.21
C PHE A 114 5.38 9.25 -3.81
N LYS A 115 6.31 8.86 -2.92
CA LYS A 115 7.46 9.69 -2.53
C LYS A 115 8.23 10.16 -3.75
N THR A 116 8.62 9.21 -4.59
CA THR A 116 9.41 9.46 -5.80
C THR A 116 8.69 10.39 -6.79
N PHE A 117 7.37 10.21 -6.96
CA PHE A 117 6.59 11.00 -7.90
C PHE A 117 6.36 12.44 -7.41
N PHE A 118 5.88 12.59 -6.17
CA PHE A 118 5.52 13.88 -5.59
C PHE A 118 6.74 14.69 -5.18
N ALA A 119 7.84 14.06 -4.72
CA ALA A 119 9.10 14.76 -4.40
C ALA A 119 8.88 15.98 -3.47
N ARG A 120 7.98 15.85 -2.49
CA ARG A 120 7.65 16.91 -1.52
C ARG A 120 8.82 17.16 -0.55
N PRO A 121 9.33 18.41 -0.42
CA PRO A 121 10.33 18.78 0.58
C PRO A 121 9.96 18.39 2.00
N ARG A 122 10.92 18.01 2.83
CA ARG A 122 10.67 17.75 4.27
C ARG A 122 10.59 19.05 5.07
N PRO A 123 10.03 19.03 6.29
CA PRO A 123 9.98 20.21 7.14
C PRO A 123 11.35 20.89 7.35
N GLY A 124 12.43 20.13 7.52
CA GLY A 124 13.77 20.70 7.72
C GLY A 124 14.33 21.45 6.50
N ASP A 125 13.82 21.15 5.31
CA ASP A 125 14.38 21.65 4.05
C ASP A 125 13.63 22.88 3.53
N ILE A 126 12.52 23.28 4.16
CA ILE A 126 11.69 24.41 3.69
C ILE A 126 12.06 25.76 4.31
N ILE A 127 11.93 26.83 3.52
CA ILE A 127 12.24 28.22 3.92
C ILE A 127 11.58 28.65 5.24
N PRO A 128 10.28 28.40 5.50
CA PRO A 128 9.63 28.80 6.76
C PRO A 128 10.28 28.19 8.02
N LEU A 129 10.97 27.06 7.90
CA LEU A 129 11.59 26.34 9.00
C LEU A 129 13.13 26.39 8.94
N GLY A 130 13.69 27.29 8.13
CA GLY A 130 15.13 27.57 8.05
C GLY A 130 15.89 26.82 6.95
N GLY A 131 15.18 26.11 6.06
CA GLY A 131 15.76 25.47 4.87
C GLY A 131 15.78 26.37 3.63
N GLU A 132 15.97 25.75 2.46
CA GLU A 132 16.20 26.45 1.18
C GLU A 132 15.09 26.22 0.14
N LEU A 133 14.25 25.19 0.34
CA LEU A 133 13.20 24.80 -0.58
C LEU A 133 11.86 25.50 -0.28
N PRO A 134 11.01 25.73 -1.30
CA PRO A 134 9.66 26.24 -1.05
C PRO A 134 8.80 25.19 -0.35
N PHE A 135 7.91 25.64 0.53
CA PHE A 135 6.85 24.79 1.06
C PHE A 135 5.84 24.44 -0.03
N VAL A 136 5.42 23.18 -0.06
CA VAL A 136 4.34 22.68 -0.93
C VAL A 136 3.38 21.81 -0.11
N HIS A 137 2.12 21.78 -0.50
CA HIS A 137 1.09 21.01 0.18
C HIS A 137 1.15 19.52 -0.21
N ALA A 138 0.52 18.66 0.60
CA ALA A 138 0.29 17.27 0.20
C ALA A 138 -0.50 17.22 -1.11
N TRP A 139 -0.16 16.28 -1.99
CA TRP A 139 -0.68 16.13 -3.37
C TRP A 139 -0.22 17.17 -4.40
N GLU A 140 0.63 18.12 -4.00
CA GLU A 140 1.34 18.98 -4.95
C GLU A 140 2.70 18.35 -5.31
N ILE A 141 3.15 18.58 -6.55
CA ILE A 141 4.48 18.16 -6.96
C ILE A 141 5.49 19.14 -6.36
N GLY A 142 6.39 18.61 -5.53
CA GLY A 142 7.45 19.34 -4.86
C GLY A 142 8.73 19.45 -5.67
N THR A 143 9.75 19.98 -5.00
CA THR A 143 11.01 20.46 -5.59
C THR A 143 12.24 19.67 -5.15
N GLU A 144 12.07 18.55 -4.45
CA GLU A 144 13.20 17.67 -4.09
C GLU A 144 13.87 17.11 -5.35
N SER A 145 15.19 17.07 -5.37
CA SER A 145 15.97 16.48 -6.46
C SER A 145 15.63 15.01 -6.67
N PHE A 146 16.00 14.46 -7.83
CA PHE A 146 15.64 13.07 -8.17
C PHE A 146 16.25 12.04 -7.21
N ASP A 147 17.47 12.30 -6.74
CA ASP A 147 18.17 11.48 -5.74
C ASP A 147 17.54 11.59 -4.35
N ASP A 148 16.97 12.73 -3.96
CA ASP A 148 16.27 12.85 -2.68
C ASP A 148 14.78 12.47 -2.75
N ALA A 149 14.21 12.37 -3.95
CA ALA A 149 12.78 12.12 -4.15
C ALA A 149 12.28 10.82 -3.50
N TYR A 150 13.09 9.76 -3.47
CA TYR A 150 12.68 8.50 -2.80
C TYR A 150 12.70 8.61 -1.26
N HIS A 151 13.36 9.64 -0.73
CA HIS A 151 13.37 10.04 0.67
C HIS A 151 12.46 11.23 0.97
N ALA A 152 11.77 11.80 -0.02
CA ALA A 152 10.87 12.94 0.13
C ALA A 152 9.80 12.77 1.24
N SER A 153 9.20 13.87 1.67
CA SER A 153 8.29 13.92 2.82
C SER A 153 7.01 13.11 2.60
N PHE A 154 6.32 13.33 1.48
CA PHE A 154 4.98 12.79 1.24
C PHE A 154 4.99 11.46 0.47
N PRO A 155 4.33 10.40 0.95
CA PRO A 155 3.74 10.21 2.28
C PRO A 155 4.81 9.78 3.31
N SER A 156 4.51 9.87 4.62
CA SER A 156 5.40 9.39 5.70
C SER A 156 5.66 7.88 5.64
N GLY A 157 6.94 7.48 5.54
CA GLY A 157 7.34 6.08 5.46
C GLY A 157 7.12 5.31 6.77
N HIS A 158 7.49 5.91 7.90
CA HIS A 158 7.30 5.31 9.23
C HIS A 158 5.82 5.15 9.58
N THR A 159 5.00 6.16 9.29
CA THR A 159 3.55 6.08 9.49
C THR A 159 2.92 5.03 8.57
N PHE A 160 3.40 4.91 7.34
CA PHE A 160 2.96 3.84 6.44
C PHE A 160 3.36 2.45 6.97
N ALA A 161 4.58 2.30 7.48
CA ALA A 161 5.03 1.05 8.11
C ALA A 161 4.15 0.69 9.32
N ALA A 162 3.82 1.64 10.20
CA ALA A 162 2.86 1.44 11.29
C ALA A 162 1.47 1.01 10.78
N SER A 163 1.02 1.59 9.66
CA SER A 163 -0.26 1.27 9.01
C SER A 163 -0.35 -0.18 8.50
N LEU A 164 0.77 -0.92 8.38
CA LEU A 164 0.74 -2.34 8.03
C LEU A 164 -0.05 -3.21 9.03
N LEU A 165 -0.20 -2.72 10.26
CA LEU A 165 -1.07 -3.35 11.27
C LEU A 165 -2.56 -3.23 10.91
N TYR A 166 -2.96 -2.43 9.92
CA TYR A 166 -4.33 -2.43 9.42
C TYR A 166 -4.75 -3.78 8.86
N SER A 167 -3.83 -4.70 8.59
CA SER A 167 -4.17 -6.08 8.31
C SER A 167 -4.85 -6.82 9.48
N VAL A 168 -4.52 -6.50 10.74
CA VAL A 168 -5.03 -7.17 11.95
C VAL A 168 -6.56 -7.19 12.02
N PRO A 169 -7.30 -6.06 11.94
CA PRO A 169 -8.76 -6.08 12.00
C PRO A 169 -9.40 -7.02 10.96
N PHE A 170 -8.82 -7.08 9.75
CA PHE A 170 -9.34 -7.90 8.67
C PHE A 170 -9.14 -9.40 8.90
N LEU A 171 -8.18 -9.79 9.76
CA LEU A 171 -8.00 -11.20 10.14
C LEU A 171 -9.19 -11.75 10.95
N PHE A 172 -9.99 -10.90 11.58
CA PHE A 172 -11.18 -11.31 12.33
C PHE A 172 -12.43 -11.43 11.46
N LEU A 173 -12.42 -10.90 10.23
CA LEU A 173 -13.58 -10.94 9.34
C LEU A 173 -14.08 -12.36 8.99
N PRO A 174 -13.22 -13.39 8.85
CA PRO A 174 -13.68 -14.76 8.61
C PRO A 174 -14.31 -15.46 9.83
N MET A 175 -14.32 -14.83 11.01
CA MET A 175 -14.90 -15.43 12.21
C MET A 175 -16.43 -15.59 12.07
N GLN A 176 -16.92 -16.77 12.49
CA GLN A 176 -18.34 -17.11 12.44
C GLN A 176 -19.18 -16.38 13.49
N ASP A 177 -18.63 -16.18 14.69
CA ASP A 177 -19.29 -15.43 15.77
C ASP A 177 -19.36 -13.95 15.39
N LYS A 178 -20.56 -13.50 14.98
CA LYS A 178 -20.81 -12.12 14.52
C LYS A 178 -20.51 -11.08 15.59
N LYS A 179 -20.86 -11.35 16.85
CA LYS A 179 -20.66 -10.39 17.95
C LYS A 179 -19.17 -10.26 18.26
N LYS A 180 -18.47 -11.39 18.39
CA LYS A 180 -17.02 -11.39 18.64
C LYS A 180 -16.24 -10.79 17.48
N LYS A 181 -16.63 -11.10 16.23
CA LYS A 181 -16.08 -10.48 15.00
C LYS A 181 -16.18 -8.96 15.05
N GLN A 182 -17.38 -8.42 15.31
CA GLN A 182 -17.61 -6.98 15.37
C GLN A 182 -16.77 -6.32 16.47
N VAL A 183 -16.76 -6.89 17.68
CA VAL A 183 -15.98 -6.34 18.81
C VAL A 183 -14.48 -6.35 18.51
N LEU A 184 -13.93 -7.47 18.04
CA LEU A 184 -12.50 -7.56 17.75
C LEU A 184 -12.09 -6.67 16.57
N PHE A 185 -12.91 -6.60 15.52
CA PHE A 185 -12.67 -5.71 14.40
C PHE A 185 -12.65 -4.25 14.87
N THR A 186 -13.67 -3.80 15.61
CA THR A 186 -13.77 -2.42 16.10
C THR A 186 -12.64 -2.04 17.07
N ILE A 187 -12.30 -2.92 18.01
CA ILE A 187 -11.19 -2.65 18.94
C ILE A 187 -9.87 -2.57 18.18
N SER A 188 -9.57 -3.55 17.33
CA SER A 188 -8.29 -3.58 16.62
C SER A 188 -8.14 -2.45 15.61
N ILE A 189 -9.18 -2.11 14.83
CA ILE A 189 -9.11 -0.96 13.91
C ILE A 189 -8.90 0.36 14.66
N SER A 190 -9.49 0.51 15.86
CA SER A 190 -9.32 1.70 16.68
C SER A 190 -7.89 1.78 17.23
N LEU A 191 -7.38 0.68 17.81
CA LEU A 191 -6.02 0.62 18.34
C LEU A 191 -4.96 0.88 17.26
N VAL A 192 -5.13 0.30 16.07
CA VAL A 192 -4.20 0.53 14.95
C VAL A 192 -4.26 1.98 14.47
N THR A 193 -5.46 2.56 14.37
CA THR A 193 -5.60 3.97 13.97
C THR A 193 -4.95 4.90 14.98
N ILE A 194 -5.16 4.66 16.29
CA ILE A 194 -4.48 5.40 17.37
C ILE A 194 -2.96 5.23 17.25
N TRP A 195 -2.47 4.01 17.02
CA TRP A 195 -1.04 3.76 16.83
C TRP A 195 -0.45 4.53 15.64
N CYS A 196 -1.16 4.58 14.52
CA CYS A 196 -0.75 5.36 13.34
C CYS A 196 -0.73 6.87 13.61
N ILE A 197 -1.71 7.38 14.38
CA ILE A 197 -1.74 8.79 14.81
C ILE A 197 -0.54 9.09 15.72
N LEU A 198 -0.25 8.24 16.71
CA LEU A 198 0.90 8.42 17.59
C LEU A 198 2.24 8.35 16.83
N MET A 199 2.37 7.39 15.91
CA MET A 199 3.51 7.29 15.00
C MET A 199 3.65 8.55 14.15
N GLY A 200 2.55 9.04 13.56
CA GLY A 200 2.54 10.29 12.81
C GLY A 200 2.97 11.48 13.66
N ALA A 201 2.40 11.63 14.85
CA ALA A 201 2.78 12.67 15.79
C ALA A 201 4.27 12.63 16.14
N GLY A 202 4.84 11.43 16.36
CA GLY A 202 6.28 11.27 16.61
C GLY A 202 7.13 11.83 15.46
N ARG A 203 6.74 11.55 14.21
CA ARG A 203 7.42 12.10 13.02
C ARG A 203 7.29 13.61 12.86
N VAL A 204 6.16 14.18 13.31
CA VAL A 204 5.98 15.64 13.34
C VAL A 204 6.89 16.25 14.41
N HIS A 205 6.99 15.63 15.59
CA HIS A 205 7.90 16.07 16.66
C HIS A 205 9.38 16.08 16.23
N ASP A 206 9.78 15.16 15.35
CA ASP A 206 11.16 15.10 14.82
C ASP A 206 11.42 16.05 13.62
N ASN A 207 10.45 16.86 13.20
CA ASN A 207 10.49 17.62 11.93
C ASN A 207 10.73 16.72 10.71
N ALA A 208 10.40 15.43 10.79
CA ALA A 208 10.61 14.50 9.70
C ALA A 208 9.49 14.56 8.65
N HIS A 209 8.26 14.88 9.08
CA HIS A 209 7.06 14.89 8.23
C HIS A 209 6.04 15.94 8.66
N PHE A 210 5.24 16.42 7.70
CA PHE A 210 4.08 17.25 7.97
C PHE A 210 2.91 16.41 8.49
N PRO A 211 1.98 16.98 9.29
CA PRO A 211 0.76 16.30 9.70
C PRO A 211 -0.02 15.68 8.52
N SER A 212 -0.15 16.40 7.41
CA SER A 212 -0.81 15.87 6.20
C SER A 212 -0.11 14.64 5.59
N ASP A 213 1.23 14.53 5.67
CA ASP A 213 1.95 13.34 5.21
C ASP A 213 1.54 12.11 6.00
N THR A 214 1.41 12.27 7.31
CA THR A 214 1.08 11.17 8.24
C THR A 214 -0.39 10.75 8.14
N LEU A 215 -1.29 11.71 7.92
CA LEU A 215 -2.71 11.45 7.65
C LEU A 215 -2.86 10.57 6.41
N TRP A 216 -2.23 10.99 5.30
CA TRP A 216 -2.36 10.29 4.03
C TRP A 216 -1.63 8.94 4.07
N SER A 217 -0.49 8.80 4.76
CA SER A 217 0.10 7.47 5.00
C SER A 217 -0.86 6.51 5.69
N THR A 218 -1.54 6.99 6.74
CA THR A 218 -2.50 6.18 7.51
C THR A 218 -3.67 5.76 6.63
N TYR A 219 -4.24 6.72 5.88
CA TYR A 219 -5.37 6.48 5.00
C TYR A 219 -5.01 5.56 3.81
N ILE A 220 -3.89 5.81 3.13
CA ILE A 220 -3.41 4.96 2.03
C ILE A 220 -3.14 3.55 2.55
N GLY A 221 -2.51 3.40 3.72
CA GLY A 221 -2.31 2.12 4.37
C GLY A 221 -3.61 1.34 4.59
N PHE A 222 -4.63 2.01 5.16
CA PHE A 222 -5.96 1.44 5.32
C PHE A 222 -6.59 1.04 3.97
N MET A 223 -6.48 1.89 2.95
CA MET A 223 -7.01 1.62 1.61
C MET A 223 -6.33 0.43 0.95
N CYS A 224 -5.01 0.32 1.04
CA CYS A 224 -4.25 -0.82 0.57
C CYS A 224 -4.67 -2.12 1.29
N ALA A 225 -4.82 -2.10 2.61
CA ALA A 225 -5.33 -3.25 3.38
C ALA A 225 -6.74 -3.66 2.90
N TYR A 226 -7.63 -2.68 2.75
CA TYR A 226 -9.00 -2.89 2.29
C TYR A 226 -9.08 -3.47 0.87
N VAL A 227 -8.38 -2.86 -0.09
CA VAL A 227 -8.37 -3.27 -1.50
C VAL A 227 -7.76 -4.66 -1.68
N THR A 228 -6.63 -4.91 -1.00
CA THR A 228 -5.95 -6.21 -1.08
C THR A 228 -6.83 -7.33 -0.51
N TYR A 229 -7.52 -7.08 0.61
CA TYR A 229 -8.42 -8.05 1.24
C TYR A 229 -9.65 -8.38 0.37
N PHE A 230 -10.40 -7.36 -0.03
CA PHE A 230 -11.73 -7.55 -0.65
C PHE A 230 -11.71 -7.71 -2.17
N PHE A 231 -10.75 -7.12 -2.87
CA PHE A 231 -10.78 -7.05 -4.34
C PHE A 231 -9.69 -7.89 -5.00
N ILE A 232 -8.45 -7.81 -4.49
CA ILE A 232 -7.32 -8.52 -5.08
C ILE A 232 -7.33 -10.00 -4.65
N LEU A 233 -7.13 -10.24 -3.36
CA LEU A 233 -7.05 -11.60 -2.83
C LEU A 233 -8.43 -12.22 -2.64
N LYS A 234 -9.47 -11.44 -2.33
CA LYS A 234 -10.81 -11.93 -1.98
C LYS A 234 -10.73 -13.01 -0.89
N VAL A 235 -10.19 -12.62 0.26
CA VAL A 235 -9.84 -13.54 1.34
C VAL A 235 -11.04 -14.39 1.80
N GLU A 236 -12.21 -13.78 1.97
CA GLU A 236 -13.43 -14.50 2.36
C GLU A 236 -13.80 -15.59 1.33
N ASP A 237 -13.86 -15.25 0.03
CA ASP A 237 -14.13 -16.22 -1.04
C ASP A 237 -13.13 -17.40 -1.03
N GLN A 238 -11.87 -17.13 -0.69
CA GLN A 238 -10.85 -18.18 -0.59
C GLN A 238 -11.01 -19.07 0.63
N ILE A 239 -11.53 -18.54 1.74
CA ILE A 239 -11.83 -19.33 2.94
C ILE A 239 -13.10 -20.16 2.73
N GLU A 240 -14.14 -19.57 2.13
CA GLU A 240 -15.42 -20.23 1.85
C GLU A 240 -15.30 -21.37 0.84
N ALA A 241 -14.46 -21.22 -0.19
CA ALA A 241 -14.22 -22.30 -1.14
C ALA A 241 -13.59 -23.54 -0.49
N GLY A 242 -12.98 -23.38 0.69
CA GLY A 242 -12.37 -24.44 1.49
C GLY A 242 -10.85 -24.51 1.32
N PRO A 243 -10.12 -25.14 2.27
CA PRO A 243 -8.67 -25.09 2.27
C PRO A 243 -8.11 -25.93 1.13
N TRP A 244 -7.36 -25.24 0.27
CA TRP A 244 -6.53 -25.69 -0.85
C TRP A 244 -5.44 -26.68 -0.42
N LYS A 245 -5.76 -27.80 0.23
CA LYS A 245 -4.69 -28.73 0.65
C LYS A 245 -3.85 -29.14 -0.56
N ASP A 246 -4.46 -29.35 -1.74
CA ASP A 246 -3.78 -29.99 -2.86
C ASP A 246 -4.34 -29.67 -4.27
N GLU A 247 -5.02 -28.55 -4.50
CA GLU A 247 -5.60 -28.30 -5.85
C GLU A 247 -4.56 -28.08 -6.95
N TRP A 248 -3.40 -27.53 -6.60
CA TRP A 248 -2.24 -27.54 -7.51
C TRP A 248 -1.76 -28.96 -7.84
N ARG A 249 -2.12 -29.96 -7.03
CA ARG A 249 -1.86 -31.39 -7.27
C ARG A 249 -3.04 -32.12 -7.93
N ASP A 250 -4.21 -31.49 -8.04
CA ASP A 250 -5.38 -32.13 -8.65
C ASP A 250 -5.11 -32.40 -10.14
N LYS A 251 -4.97 -33.69 -10.47
CA LYS A 251 -4.64 -34.14 -11.81
C LYS A 251 -5.78 -33.96 -12.80
N SER A 252 -7.02 -33.80 -12.33
CA SER A 252 -8.19 -33.54 -13.18
C SER A 252 -8.14 -32.16 -13.84
N ILE A 253 -7.41 -31.22 -13.24
CA ILE A 253 -7.24 -29.87 -13.77
C ILE A 253 -6.05 -29.87 -14.76
N PRO A 254 -6.19 -29.35 -15.98
CA PRO A 254 -5.06 -29.17 -16.89
C PRO A 254 -3.94 -28.35 -16.24
N LEU A 255 -2.68 -28.79 -16.37
CA LEU A 255 -1.53 -28.15 -15.69
C LEU A 255 -1.48 -26.64 -15.88
N ILE A 256 -1.78 -26.15 -17.09
CA ILE A 256 -1.78 -24.72 -17.42
C ILE A 256 -2.85 -23.90 -16.68
N LYS A 257 -3.92 -24.54 -16.20
CA LYS A 257 -5.03 -23.92 -15.46
C LYS A 257 -4.89 -24.04 -13.94
N ARG A 258 -3.92 -24.81 -13.44
CA ARG A 258 -3.72 -25.00 -11.99
C ARG A 258 -3.19 -23.72 -11.33
N PRO A 259 -3.67 -23.40 -10.11
CA PRO A 259 -3.01 -22.39 -9.28
C PRO A 259 -1.59 -22.87 -8.95
N SER A 260 -0.63 -21.94 -8.83
CA SER A 260 0.67 -22.29 -8.25
C SER A 260 0.53 -22.43 -6.73
N PRO A 261 1.34 -23.28 -6.07
CA PRO A 261 1.32 -23.38 -4.61
C PRO A 261 1.64 -22.02 -3.95
N LEU A 262 2.53 -21.23 -4.56
CA LEU A 262 2.89 -19.88 -4.14
C LEU A 262 2.11 -18.79 -4.89
N TRP A 263 0.83 -19.02 -5.18
CA TRP A 263 0.01 -18.12 -6.01
C TRP A 263 0.04 -16.67 -5.53
N ALA A 264 -0.15 -16.44 -4.23
CA ALA A 264 -0.18 -15.07 -3.69
C ALA A 264 1.18 -14.36 -3.86
N PHE A 265 2.28 -15.09 -3.69
CA PHE A 265 3.63 -14.57 -3.90
C PHE A 265 3.89 -14.26 -5.39
N SER A 266 3.47 -15.16 -6.30
CA SER A 266 3.58 -14.92 -7.73
C SER A 266 2.75 -13.71 -8.18
N LEU A 267 1.52 -13.58 -7.66
CA LEU A 267 0.68 -12.42 -7.92
C LEU A 267 1.34 -11.13 -7.41
N LEU A 268 1.90 -11.13 -6.19
CA LEU A 268 2.60 -10.00 -5.61
C LEU A 268 3.73 -9.52 -6.53
N ILE A 269 4.58 -10.45 -6.99
CA ILE A 269 5.69 -10.13 -7.91
C ILE A 269 5.16 -9.44 -9.18
N THR A 270 4.12 -9.99 -9.81
CA THR A 270 3.60 -9.40 -11.05
C THR A 270 3.03 -8.00 -10.83
N LEU A 271 2.35 -7.76 -9.70
CA LEU A 271 1.79 -6.45 -9.38
C LEU A 271 2.86 -5.42 -9.02
N VAL A 272 3.86 -5.82 -8.24
CA VAL A 272 5.03 -4.98 -7.91
C VAL A 272 5.75 -4.53 -9.18
N LEU A 273 5.96 -5.44 -10.13
CA LEU A 273 6.64 -5.12 -11.38
C LEU A 273 5.77 -4.27 -12.32
N MET A 274 4.44 -4.48 -12.30
CA MET A 274 3.50 -3.60 -13.00
C MET A 274 3.52 -2.19 -12.41
N GLU A 275 3.54 -2.06 -11.09
CA GLU A 275 3.58 -0.79 -10.39
C GLU A 275 4.89 -0.03 -10.64
N ALA A 276 6.03 -0.72 -10.61
CA ALA A 276 7.32 -0.14 -11.00
C ALA A 276 7.26 0.40 -12.44
N GLY A 277 6.61 -0.32 -13.36
CA GLY A 277 6.34 0.16 -14.72
C GLY A 277 5.48 1.44 -14.75
N CYS A 278 4.42 1.49 -13.93
CA CYS A 278 3.58 2.69 -13.77
C CYS A 278 4.37 3.90 -13.25
N LEU A 279 5.25 3.68 -12.26
CA LEU A 279 6.10 4.74 -11.72
C LEU A 279 7.07 5.28 -12.78
N VAL A 280 7.79 4.40 -13.47
CA VAL A 280 8.71 4.79 -14.56
C VAL A 280 7.97 5.56 -15.65
N PHE A 281 6.78 5.09 -16.05
CA PHE A 281 5.94 5.79 -17.01
C PHE A 281 5.53 7.18 -16.52
N ALA A 282 5.09 7.30 -15.26
CA ALA A 282 4.66 8.55 -14.67
C ALA A 282 5.81 9.58 -14.55
N ILE A 283 7.02 9.13 -14.19
CA ILE A 283 8.23 9.97 -14.21
C ILE A 283 8.52 10.45 -15.64
N GLY A 284 8.39 9.58 -16.64
CA GLY A 284 8.54 9.97 -18.04
C GLY A 284 7.54 11.04 -18.50
N ILE A 285 6.28 10.97 -18.04
CA ILE A 285 5.28 12.02 -18.30
C ILE A 285 5.62 13.31 -17.54
N LYS A 286 6.10 13.22 -16.29
CA LYS A 286 6.55 14.36 -15.50
C LYS A 286 7.69 15.11 -16.22
N GLU A 287 8.69 14.40 -16.73
CA GLU A 287 9.76 14.95 -17.56
C GLU A 287 9.23 15.67 -18.81
N LEU A 288 8.30 15.03 -19.53
CA LEU A 288 7.72 15.60 -20.75
C LEU A 288 7.03 16.93 -20.47
N LEU A 289 6.15 16.93 -19.47
CA LEU A 289 5.36 18.11 -19.11
C LEU A 289 6.27 19.22 -18.59
N ASN A 290 7.28 18.88 -17.79
CA ASN A 290 8.23 19.85 -17.29
C ASN A 290 8.98 20.55 -18.42
N ALA A 291 9.47 19.80 -19.40
CA ALA A 291 10.18 20.35 -20.55
C ALA A 291 9.26 21.12 -21.52
N ALA A 292 8.04 20.63 -21.76
CA ALA A 292 7.11 21.25 -22.70
C ALA A 292 6.48 22.54 -22.16
N LEU A 293 6.28 22.63 -20.83
CA LEU A 293 5.58 23.74 -20.18
C LEU A 293 6.50 24.61 -19.31
N ASN A 294 7.80 24.30 -19.24
CA ASN A 294 8.80 25.00 -18.41
C ASN A 294 8.38 25.11 -16.94
N LEU A 295 7.98 23.98 -16.32
CA LEU A 295 7.39 23.97 -14.98
C LEU A 295 8.43 24.04 -13.84
N ASN A 296 9.73 24.06 -14.14
CA ASN A 296 10.84 24.07 -13.17
C ASN A 296 10.73 22.97 -12.08
N LEU A 297 10.14 21.84 -12.42
CA LEU A 297 10.04 20.67 -11.55
C LEU A 297 11.37 19.89 -11.54
N PRO A 298 11.62 19.10 -10.49
CA PRO A 298 12.77 18.20 -10.44
C PRO A 298 12.73 17.18 -11.58
N MET A 299 13.87 17.06 -12.26
CA MET A 299 14.05 16.16 -13.40
C MET A 299 15.21 15.20 -13.19
N LEU A 300 15.00 13.93 -13.56
CA LEU A 300 16.07 12.98 -13.84
C LEU A 300 17.04 13.55 -14.88
N THR A 301 16.55 14.32 -15.86
CA THR A 301 17.43 14.97 -16.85
C THR A 301 18.44 15.92 -16.20
N GLN A 302 18.04 16.65 -15.15
CA GLN A 302 18.95 17.53 -14.41
C GLN A 302 19.99 16.71 -13.63
N TYR A 303 19.53 15.69 -12.90
CA TYR A 303 20.43 14.77 -12.20
C TYR A 303 21.47 14.12 -13.13
N LEU A 304 21.04 13.65 -14.32
CA LEU A 304 21.96 13.10 -15.32
C LEU A 304 22.99 14.13 -15.80
N ALA A 305 22.58 15.39 -15.96
CA ALA A 305 23.50 16.45 -16.36
C ALA A 305 24.55 16.74 -15.27
N ASP A 306 24.15 16.70 -13.99
CA ASP A 306 25.05 16.87 -12.84
C ASP A 306 26.07 15.71 -12.75
N GLU A 307 25.68 14.51 -13.16
CA GLU A 307 26.56 13.33 -13.33
C GLU A 307 27.37 13.33 -14.64
N GLY A 308 27.34 14.41 -15.41
CA GLY A 308 28.10 14.57 -16.66
C GLY A 308 27.48 13.89 -17.90
N ILE A 309 26.23 13.45 -17.82
CA ILE A 309 25.46 12.83 -18.91
C ILE A 309 24.45 13.85 -19.47
N THR A 310 24.82 14.51 -20.57
CA THR A 310 23.92 15.48 -21.21
C THR A 310 22.97 14.80 -22.19
N LEU A 311 21.68 14.75 -21.83
CA LEU A 311 20.60 14.27 -22.70
C LEU A 311 19.49 15.32 -22.79
N SER A 312 18.77 15.32 -23.91
CA SER A 312 17.55 16.12 -24.02
C SER A 312 16.45 15.54 -23.10
N PRO A 313 15.70 16.38 -22.37
CA PRO A 313 14.61 15.89 -21.52
C PRO A 313 13.52 15.16 -22.32
N TYR A 314 13.34 15.52 -23.59
CA TYR A 314 12.43 14.81 -24.51
C TYR A 314 12.90 13.37 -24.79
N ILE A 315 14.22 13.14 -24.87
CA ILE A 315 14.78 11.80 -25.06
C ILE A 315 14.62 10.98 -23.79
N VAL A 316 14.97 11.54 -22.63
CA VAL A 316 14.82 10.88 -21.32
C VAL A 316 13.36 10.49 -21.10
N SER A 317 12.44 11.43 -21.32
CA SER A 317 10.99 11.20 -21.24
C SER A 317 10.53 10.07 -22.17
N ALA A 318 10.90 10.11 -23.46
CA ALA A 318 10.48 9.10 -24.42
C ALA A 318 10.96 7.68 -24.03
N VAL A 319 12.19 7.56 -23.52
CA VAL A 319 12.73 6.29 -23.03
C VAL A 319 11.94 5.79 -21.82
N LEU A 320 11.71 6.65 -20.82
CA LEU A 320 10.95 6.28 -19.61
C LEU A 320 9.51 5.87 -19.94
N ILE A 321 8.81 6.63 -20.79
CA ILE A 321 7.45 6.31 -21.26
C ILE A 321 7.45 4.96 -21.99
N GLY A 322 8.41 4.73 -22.89
CA GLY A 322 8.53 3.49 -23.64
C GLY A 322 8.80 2.28 -22.75
N VAL A 323 9.80 2.36 -21.87
CA VAL A 323 10.16 1.29 -20.94
C VAL A 323 9.02 1.02 -19.96
N GLY A 324 8.46 2.07 -19.35
CA GLY A 324 7.32 1.95 -18.44
C GLY A 324 6.12 1.31 -19.13
N GLY A 325 5.77 1.73 -20.36
CA GLY A 325 4.67 1.16 -21.14
C GLY A 325 4.85 -0.34 -21.44
N ILE A 326 6.06 -0.76 -21.81
CA ILE A 326 6.38 -2.18 -22.04
C ILE A 326 6.20 -3.00 -20.76
N PHE A 327 6.72 -2.50 -19.62
CA PHE A 327 6.58 -3.17 -18.33
C PHE A 327 5.11 -3.29 -17.91
N ILE A 328 4.34 -2.21 -18.00
CA ILE A 328 2.91 -2.20 -17.70
C ILE A 328 2.18 -3.25 -18.55
N GLY A 329 2.38 -3.25 -19.87
CA GLY A 329 1.72 -4.19 -20.78
C GLY A 329 2.04 -5.65 -20.45
N MET A 330 3.33 -5.96 -20.26
CA MET A 330 3.80 -7.30 -19.94
C MET A 330 3.25 -7.79 -18.59
N PHE A 331 3.37 -6.99 -17.54
CA PHE A 331 2.96 -7.41 -16.20
C PHE A 331 1.46 -7.35 -15.97
N LEU A 332 0.72 -6.45 -16.65
CA LEU A 332 -0.74 -6.49 -16.67
C LEU A 332 -1.25 -7.82 -17.23
N HIS A 333 -0.63 -8.33 -18.29
CA HIS A 333 -0.98 -9.65 -18.85
C HIS A 333 -0.71 -10.77 -17.83
N LEU A 334 0.48 -10.78 -17.20
CA LEU A 334 0.85 -11.79 -16.20
C LEU A 334 -0.01 -11.72 -14.94
N THR A 335 -0.38 -10.53 -14.48
CA THR A 335 -1.32 -10.32 -13.37
C THR A 335 -2.70 -10.86 -13.72
N LYS A 336 -3.22 -10.60 -14.93
CA LYS A 336 -4.50 -11.18 -15.39
C LYS A 336 -4.46 -12.71 -15.39
N LEU A 337 -3.36 -13.30 -15.88
CA LEU A 337 -3.18 -14.76 -15.85
C LEU A 337 -3.15 -15.30 -14.41
N ASN A 338 -2.45 -14.62 -13.50
CA ASN A 338 -2.42 -14.99 -12.08
C ASN A 338 -3.81 -14.88 -11.45
N MET A 339 -4.53 -13.78 -11.67
CA MET A 339 -5.89 -13.59 -11.15
C MET A 339 -6.87 -14.64 -11.69
N ALA A 340 -6.75 -15.04 -12.97
CA ALA A 340 -7.57 -16.11 -13.55
C ALA A 340 -7.30 -17.48 -12.91
N LYS A 341 -6.10 -17.68 -12.36
CA LYS A 341 -5.68 -18.85 -11.58
C LYS A 341 -5.85 -18.65 -10.08
N ARG A 342 -6.62 -17.65 -9.62
CA ARG A 342 -6.93 -17.51 -8.21
C ARG A 342 -7.58 -18.80 -7.71
N PRO A 343 -7.13 -19.36 -6.57
CA PRO A 343 -7.65 -20.64 -6.10
C PRO A 343 -9.20 -20.68 -6.02
N SER A 344 -9.83 -19.65 -5.41
CA SER A 344 -11.31 -19.56 -5.32
C SER A 344 -12.05 -19.61 -6.66
N GLU A 345 -11.45 -19.12 -7.74
CA GLU A 345 -12.06 -19.18 -9.08
C GLU A 345 -11.96 -20.57 -9.70
N VAL A 346 -10.87 -21.29 -9.43
CA VAL A 346 -10.63 -22.63 -9.97
C VAL A 346 -11.61 -23.63 -9.36
N VAL A 347 -11.81 -23.61 -8.04
CA VAL A 347 -12.83 -24.47 -7.38
C VAL A 347 -14.23 -24.22 -7.89
N LYS A 348 -14.63 -22.94 -7.99
CA LYS A 348 -15.97 -22.59 -8.46
C LYS A 348 -16.23 -23.14 -9.86
N LYS A 349 -15.24 -23.04 -10.77
CA LYS A 349 -15.35 -23.58 -12.14
C LYS A 349 -15.41 -25.10 -12.17
N ASN A 350 -14.59 -25.80 -11.37
CA ASN A 350 -14.60 -27.26 -11.33
C ASN A 350 -15.92 -27.82 -10.78
N ARG A 351 -16.46 -27.24 -9.70
CA ARG A 351 -17.77 -27.64 -9.15
C ARG A 351 -18.91 -27.42 -10.14
N ALA A 352 -18.86 -26.33 -10.91
CA ALA A 352 -19.84 -26.07 -11.94
C ALA A 352 -19.80 -27.12 -13.07
N SER A 353 -18.61 -27.56 -13.48
CA SER A 353 -18.48 -28.60 -14.51
C SER A 353 -18.93 -29.99 -14.06
N THR A 354 -18.83 -30.32 -12.78
CA THR A 354 -19.26 -31.64 -12.25
C THR A 354 -20.76 -31.74 -12.03
N ASN A 355 -21.49 -30.63 -11.88
CA ASN A 355 -22.95 -30.61 -11.68
C ASN A 355 -23.76 -30.62 -12.99
N VAL A 356 -23.09 -30.65 -14.15
CA VAL A 356 -23.72 -30.64 -15.49
C VAL A 356 -23.73 -32.06 -16.11
N VAL A 357 -23.33 -33.09 -15.35
CA VAL A 357 -23.28 -34.50 -15.79
C VAL A 357 -24.37 -35.32 -15.13
#